data_AF-A0A8H7NXW9-F1
#
_entry.id   AF-A0A8H7NXW9-F1
#
_cell.length_a   1.000
_cell.length_b   1.000
_cell.length_c   1.000
_cell.angle_alpha   90.00
_cell.angle_beta   90.00
_cell.angle_gamma   90.00
#
_symmetry.space_group_name_H-M   'P 1'
#
loop_
_entity.id
_entity.type
_entity.pdbx_description
1 polymer ?
#
loop_
_entity_poly.entity_id
_entity_poly.type
_entity_poly.pdbx_seq_one_letter_code
_entity_poly.pdbx_strand_id
1 'polypeptide(L)'
;MTFRRLKIFSLSSLSLTFALTPFIFVIETTSAIPLAGRFMLAAVAMATSGVSTFMVAWCGRPYVTTLRWLEPEGGDRHTADGARGLEMTTLTLALHERITRVYDTAFLVPTNRQFATWELAEAFRLSSEEVAAAKSQGTLQREETIAETMTKEGDVVGRWIVQWDENGAGTCKEVGKVARYFNVHQDMLDRPIR
;
A
#
# COMPACT_ATOMS: atom_id res chain seq x y z
N MET A 1 7.62 15.23 -2.13
CA MET A 1 7.90 15.68 -0.74
C MET A 1 6.69 16.28 0.00
N THR A 2 5.69 16.83 -0.70
CA THR A 2 4.53 17.52 -0.10
C THR A 2 3.64 16.62 0.76
N PHE A 3 3.38 15.39 0.31
CA PHE A 3 2.43 14.49 0.99
C PHE A 3 2.88 14.05 2.40
N ARG A 4 4.19 13.81 2.58
CA ARG A 4 4.76 13.46 3.90
C ARG A 4 4.58 14.61 4.90
N ARG A 5 4.77 15.87 4.47
CA ARG A 5 4.57 17.06 5.31
C ARG A 5 3.10 17.22 5.73
N LEU A 6 2.17 16.95 4.81
CA LEU A 6 0.74 16.97 5.10
C LEU A 6 0.35 15.95 6.17
N LYS A 7 0.88 14.71 6.07
CA LYS A 7 0.67 13.66 7.08
C LYS A 7 1.24 14.06 8.45
N ILE A 8 2.46 14.59 8.50
CA ILE A 8 3.08 15.05 9.76
C ILE A 8 2.23 16.14 10.40
N PHE A 9 1.81 17.14 9.61
CA PHE A 9 0.99 18.23 10.13
C PHE A 9 -0.33 17.71 10.73
N SER A 10 -1.05 16.85 10.00
CA SER A 10 -2.31 16.27 10.48
C SER A 10 -2.11 15.41 11.75
N LEU A 11 -1.05 14.60 11.80
CA LEU A 11 -0.74 13.75 12.95
C LEU A 11 -0.36 14.59 14.19
N SER A 12 0.37 15.69 13.99
CA SER A 12 0.71 16.64 15.05
C SER A 12 -0.53 17.36 15.57
N SER A 13 -1.43 17.84 14.71
CA SER A 13 -2.70 18.44 15.13
C SER A 13 -3.58 17.47 15.91
N LEU A 14 -3.62 16.20 15.50
CA LEU A 14 -4.34 15.15 16.22
C LEU A 14 -3.74 14.90 17.61
N SER A 15 -2.42 14.77 17.69
CA SER A 15 -1.68 14.57 18.95
C SER A 15 -1.90 15.75 19.90
N LEU A 16 -1.83 16.97 19.38
CA LEU A 16 -2.11 18.18 20.15
C LEU A 16 -3.56 18.21 20.65
N THR A 17 -4.53 17.79 19.82
CA THR A 17 -5.94 17.69 20.24
C THR A 17 -6.09 16.71 21.39
N PHE A 18 -5.49 15.52 21.30
CA PHE A 18 -5.53 14.53 22.38
C PHE A 18 -4.82 15.03 23.65
N ALA A 19 -3.72 15.79 23.52
CA ALA A 19 -3.01 16.37 24.65
C ALA A 19 -3.79 17.52 25.32
N LEU A 20 -4.52 18.33 24.55
CA LEU A 20 -5.29 19.47 25.06
C LEU A 20 -6.69 19.09 25.57
N THR A 21 -7.29 18.03 25.05
CA THR A 21 -8.62 17.54 25.47
C THR A 21 -8.74 17.28 26.99
N PRO A 22 -7.77 16.68 27.71
CA PRO A 22 -7.87 16.53 29.16
C PRO A 22 -7.95 17.87 29.92
N PHE A 23 -7.40 18.97 29.37
CA PHE A 23 -7.51 20.29 29.99
C PHE A 23 -8.94 20.82 29.99
N ILE A 24 -9.84 20.35 29.12
CA ILE A 24 -11.28 20.68 29.15
C ILE A 24 -11.94 20.16 30.45
N PHE A 25 -11.38 19.11 31.04
CA PHE A 25 -11.87 18.53 32.29
C PHE A 25 -11.20 19.13 33.53
N VAL A 26 -9.93 19.55 33.41
CA VAL A 26 -9.13 20.11 34.52
C VAL A 26 -9.35 21.62 34.70
N ILE A 27 -9.50 22.38 33.60
CA ILE A 27 -9.79 23.80 33.70
C ILE A 27 -11.23 23.92 34.18
N GLU A 28 -11.40 24.36 35.42
CA GLU A 28 -12.66 24.89 35.94
C GLU A 28 -13.03 26.11 35.10
N THR A 29 -13.61 25.84 33.93
CA THR A 29 -14.18 26.88 33.09
C THR A 29 -15.28 27.53 33.91
N THR A 30 -15.18 28.85 34.06
CA THR A 30 -16.07 29.80 34.73
C THR A 30 -17.55 29.73 34.31
N SER A 31 -17.94 28.73 33.51
CA SER A 31 -19.30 28.51 33.03
C SER A 31 -19.81 27.16 33.54
N ALA A 32 -21.02 27.17 34.10
CA ALA A 32 -21.74 26.02 34.66
C ALA A 32 -22.15 24.97 33.61
N ILE A 33 -21.20 24.48 32.81
CA ILE A 33 -21.46 23.43 31.82
C ILE A 33 -21.47 22.08 32.55
N PRO A 34 -22.61 21.35 32.51
CA PRO A 34 -22.71 20.04 33.13
C PRO A 34 -21.70 19.06 32.53
N LEU A 35 -21.29 18.06 33.33
CA LEU A 35 -20.29 17.05 32.95
C LEU A 35 -20.58 16.41 31.58
N ALA A 36 -21.85 16.15 31.28
CA ALA A 36 -22.29 15.62 29.99
C ALA A 36 -21.94 16.56 28.81
N GLY A 37 -22.05 17.88 28.98
CA GLY A 37 -21.65 18.85 27.97
C GLY A 37 -20.15 18.84 27.69
N ARG A 38 -19.32 18.61 28.72
CA ARG A 38 -17.86 18.49 28.56
C ARG A 38 -17.47 17.24 27.77
N PHE A 39 -18.12 16.10 28.05
CA PHE A 39 -17.93 14.89 27.26
C PHE A 39 -18.34 15.07 25.81
N MET A 40 -19.47 15.74 25.54
CA MET A 40 -19.90 16.04 24.17
C MET A 40 -18.91 16.95 23.44
N LEU A 41 -18.42 18.01 24.08
CA LEU A 41 -17.42 18.91 23.49
C LEU A 41 -16.09 18.20 23.20
N ALA A 42 -15.59 17.42 24.17
CA ALA A 42 -14.39 16.61 24.00
C ALA A 42 -14.56 15.58 22.88
N ALA A 43 -15.71 14.89 22.83
CA ALA A 43 -16.02 13.91 21.80
C ALA A 43 -16.07 14.53 20.40
N VAL A 44 -16.74 15.68 20.23
CA VAL A 44 -16.81 16.39 18.94
C VAL A 44 -15.42 16.83 18.49
N ALA A 45 -14.60 17.38 19.40
CA ALA A 45 -13.23 17.79 19.07
C ALA A 45 -12.36 16.60 18.64
N MET A 46 -12.39 15.50 19.40
CA MET A 46 -11.64 14.29 19.07
C MET A 46 -12.14 13.63 17.77
N ALA A 47 -13.46 13.57 17.57
CA ALA A 47 -14.06 12.98 16.37
C ALA A 47 -13.69 13.78 15.12
N THR A 48 -13.79 15.11 15.16
CA THR A 48 -13.48 15.96 14.00
C THR A 48 -12.01 15.85 13.61
N SER A 49 -11.10 15.92 14.59
CA SER A 49 -9.66 15.74 14.35
C SER A 49 -9.35 14.32 13.86
N GLY A 50 -9.94 13.29 14.48
CA GLY A 50 -9.73 11.88 14.13
C GLY A 50 -10.19 11.53 12.71
N VAL A 51 -11.40 11.97 12.32
CA VAL A 51 -11.94 11.73 10.97
C VAL A 51 -11.07 12.41 9.92
N SER A 52 -10.63 13.64 10.15
CA SER A 52 -9.77 14.37 9.23
C SER A 52 -8.42 13.66 9.03
N THR A 53 -7.75 13.27 10.12
CA THR A 53 -6.48 12.53 10.03
C THR A 53 -6.63 11.16 9.40
N PHE A 54 -7.72 10.44 9.73
CA PHE A 54 -8.03 9.16 9.10
C PHE A 54 -8.22 9.30 7.59
N MET A 55 -8.94 10.33 7.14
CA MET A 55 -9.19 10.56 5.72
C MET A 55 -7.89 10.86 4.96
N VAL A 56 -7.03 11.74 5.49
CA VAL A 56 -5.71 12.01 4.89
C VAL A 56 -4.85 10.75 4.83
N ALA A 57 -4.89 9.94 5.88
CA ALA A 57 -4.14 8.69 5.93
C ALA A 57 -4.67 7.64 4.97
N TRP A 58 -5.99 7.54 4.81
CA TRP A 58 -6.64 6.66 3.84
C TRP A 58 -6.26 7.06 2.41
N CYS A 59 -6.38 8.34 2.07
CA CYS A 59 -6.11 8.85 0.73
C CYS A 59 -4.66 8.65 0.27
N GLY A 60 -3.67 8.69 1.16
CA GLY A 60 -2.29 8.36 0.76
C GLY A 60 -1.66 7.22 1.50
N ARG A 61 -2.46 6.24 1.91
CA ARG A 61 -2.00 4.87 2.14
C ARG A 61 -1.40 4.25 0.86
N PRO A 62 -2.01 4.39 -0.34
CA PRO A 62 -1.41 3.85 -1.57
C PRO A 62 -0.26 4.69 -2.11
N TYR A 63 0.02 5.88 -1.55
CA TYR A 63 1.02 6.81 -2.09
C TYR A 63 2.44 6.22 -2.03
N VAL A 64 3.03 6.03 -3.21
CA VAL A 64 4.40 5.56 -3.37
C VAL A 64 5.36 6.74 -3.23
N THR A 65 6.29 6.65 -2.29
CA THR A 65 7.29 7.69 -2.04
C THR A 65 8.57 7.48 -2.82
N THR A 66 8.93 6.22 -3.06
CA THR A 66 10.10 5.83 -3.84
C THR A 66 9.71 4.62 -4.69
N LEU A 67 10.17 4.63 -5.94
CA LEU A 67 9.99 3.56 -6.89
C LEU A 67 11.36 3.22 -7.44
N ARG A 68 11.71 1.93 -7.44
CA ARG A 68 13.01 1.43 -7.90
C ARG A 68 12.78 0.16 -8.70
N TRP A 69 13.46 0.04 -9.83
CA TRP A 69 13.48 -1.20 -10.59
C TRP A 69 14.40 -2.21 -9.91
N LEU A 70 13.96 -3.46 -9.83
CA LEU A 70 14.79 -4.57 -9.37
C LEU A 70 15.59 -5.06 -10.59
N GLU A 71 16.90 -4.84 -10.55
CA GLU A 71 17.81 -5.44 -11.53
C GLU A 71 17.86 -6.97 -11.26
N PRO A 72 17.72 -7.83 -12.27
CA PRO A 72 17.90 -9.26 -12.07
C PRO A 72 19.34 -9.53 -11.59
N GLU A 73 19.49 -10.25 -10.48
CA GLU A 73 20.79 -10.79 -10.03
C GLU A 73 21.26 -11.84 -11.04
N GLY A 74 21.97 -11.38 -12.08
CA GLY A 74 22.45 -12.20 -13.19
C GLY A 74 22.32 -11.41 -14.47
N GLY A 75 23.45 -10.94 -15.01
CA GLY A 75 23.55 -9.94 -16.06
C GLY A 75 23.07 -10.33 -17.46
N ASP A 76 21.90 -10.95 -17.59
CA ASP A 76 21.25 -11.16 -18.87
C ASP A 76 20.39 -9.94 -19.22
N ARG A 77 21.02 -8.96 -19.87
CA ARG A 77 20.39 -7.78 -20.47
C ARG A 77 19.44 -8.10 -21.64
N HIS A 78 18.97 -9.34 -21.77
CA HIS A 78 18.24 -9.83 -22.93
C HIS A 78 16.97 -10.63 -22.63
N THR A 79 16.51 -10.69 -21.38
CA THR A 79 15.16 -11.18 -21.08
C THR A 79 14.15 -10.06 -21.31
N ALA A 80 13.12 -10.41 -22.08
CA ALA A 80 12.12 -9.53 -22.66
C ALA A 80 11.45 -8.59 -21.64
N ASP A 81 10.96 -7.50 -22.20
CA ASP A 81 10.26 -6.33 -21.67
C ASP A 81 9.15 -6.54 -20.59
N GLY A 82 8.91 -7.78 -20.14
CA GLY A 82 7.80 -8.14 -19.24
C GLY A 82 8.17 -8.63 -17.83
N ALA A 83 9.36 -9.19 -17.61
CA ALA A 83 9.71 -9.87 -16.36
C ALA A 83 10.73 -9.08 -15.51
N ARG A 84 10.52 -7.78 -15.33
CA ARG A 84 11.34 -6.95 -14.45
C ARG A 84 10.61 -6.68 -13.16
N GLY A 85 11.28 -6.89 -12.04
CA GLY A 85 10.71 -6.59 -10.74
C GLY A 85 10.67 -5.08 -10.45
N LEU A 86 9.73 -4.68 -9.59
CA LEU A 86 9.55 -3.31 -9.13
C LEU A 86 9.48 -3.26 -7.60
N GLU A 87 10.31 -2.43 -6.99
CA GLU A 87 10.28 -2.11 -5.57
C GLU A 87 9.60 -0.74 -5.36
N MET A 88 8.54 -0.72 -4.55
CA MET A 88 7.77 0.46 -4.22
C MET A 88 7.73 0.66 -2.70
N THR A 89 8.08 1.86 -2.23
CA THR A 89 7.95 2.19 -0.80
C THR A 89 6.71 3.02 -0.56
N THR A 90 5.91 2.61 0.42
CA THR A 90 4.72 3.32 0.89
C THR A 90 4.86 3.68 2.38
N LEU A 91 4.03 4.59 2.86
CA LEU A 91 4.01 5.02 4.26
C LEU A 91 2.68 4.66 4.92
N THR A 92 2.76 3.97 6.07
CA THR A 92 1.62 3.71 6.94
C THR A 92 1.05 4.99 7.56
N LEU A 93 -0.07 4.88 8.27
CA LEU A 93 -0.66 5.99 9.05
C LEU A 93 0.36 6.61 10.01
N ALA A 94 1.12 5.77 10.72
CA ALA A 94 2.13 6.20 11.68
C ALA A 94 3.49 6.51 11.01
N LEU A 95 3.51 6.80 9.71
CA LEU A 95 4.71 7.12 8.92
C LEU A 95 5.80 6.04 8.90
N HIS A 96 5.48 4.80 9.27
CA HIS A 96 6.40 3.68 9.07
C HIS A 96 6.46 3.30 7.60
N GLU A 97 7.68 3.12 7.10
CA GLU A 97 7.94 2.65 5.73
C GLU A 97 7.49 1.20 5.56
N ARG A 98 6.92 0.93 4.38
CA ARG A 98 6.54 -0.40 3.91
C ARG A 98 7.05 -0.55 2.50
N ILE A 99 8.01 -1.43 2.33
CA ILE A 99 8.65 -1.70 1.04
C ILE A 99 7.90 -2.88 0.43
N THR A 100 7.40 -2.72 -0.80
CA THR A 100 6.73 -3.80 -1.53
C THR A 100 7.52 -4.11 -2.78
N ARG A 101 7.97 -5.36 -2.90
CA ARG A 101 8.65 -5.87 -4.08
C ARG A 101 7.65 -6.66 -4.89
N VAL A 102 7.48 -6.29 -6.14
CA VAL A 102 6.70 -7.01 -7.15
C VAL A 102 7.72 -7.65 -8.08
N TYR A 103 7.74 -8.96 -8.20
CA TYR A 103 8.72 -9.66 -9.02
C TYR A 103 8.35 -9.62 -10.51
N ASP A 104 7.05 -9.61 -10.80
CA ASP A 104 6.51 -9.56 -12.15
C ASP A 104 5.55 -8.37 -12.31
N THR A 105 5.95 -7.39 -13.11
CA THR A 105 5.15 -6.20 -13.40
C THR A 105 3.91 -6.49 -14.23
N ALA A 106 3.79 -7.65 -14.89
CA ALA A 106 2.58 -8.03 -15.62
C ALA A 106 1.34 -8.11 -14.70
N PHE A 107 1.56 -8.35 -13.40
CA PHE A 107 0.50 -8.39 -12.39
C PHE A 107 0.09 -7.01 -11.87
N LEU A 108 0.75 -5.92 -12.29
CA LEU A 108 0.32 -4.55 -11.99
C LEU A 108 -0.67 -4.09 -13.06
N VAL A 109 -1.94 -4.03 -12.68
CA VAL A 109 -3.03 -3.60 -13.57
C VAL A 109 -3.51 -2.20 -13.19
N PRO A 110 -3.97 -1.38 -14.15
CA PRO A 110 -4.64 -0.11 -13.84
C PRO A 110 -5.86 -0.34 -12.96
N THR A 111 -6.04 0.50 -11.94
CA THR A 111 -7.19 0.42 -11.01
C THR A 111 -8.12 1.61 -11.21
N ASN A 112 -9.42 1.39 -10.96
CA ASN A 112 -10.42 2.45 -10.91
C ASN A 112 -10.55 3.09 -9.51
N ARG A 113 -9.77 2.61 -8.53
CA ARG A 113 -9.80 3.13 -7.17
C ARG A 113 -9.27 4.57 -7.13
N GLN A 114 -10.03 5.47 -6.51
CA GLN A 114 -9.56 6.85 -6.29
C GLN A 114 -8.24 6.87 -5.52
N PHE A 115 -7.34 7.76 -5.94
CA PHE A 115 -5.99 7.90 -5.38
C PHE A 115 -5.12 6.64 -5.48
N ALA A 116 -5.35 5.77 -6.47
CA ALA A 116 -4.44 4.69 -6.83
C ALA A 116 -4.30 4.64 -8.36
N THR A 117 -3.08 4.42 -8.84
CA THR A 117 -2.75 4.28 -10.27
C THR A 117 -2.81 2.80 -10.67
N TRP A 118 -2.28 1.94 -9.80
CA TRP A 118 -2.18 0.50 -10.03
C TRP A 118 -2.69 -0.32 -8.87
N GLU A 119 -3.08 -1.54 -9.17
CA GLU A 119 -3.36 -2.59 -8.21
C GLU A 119 -2.69 -3.90 -8.61
N LEU A 120 -2.41 -4.75 -7.63
CA LEU A 120 -2.09 -6.16 -7.88
C LEU A 120 -3.33 -6.87 -8.41
N ALA A 121 -3.18 -7.56 -9.54
CA ALA A 121 -4.23 -8.33 -10.17
C ALA A 121 -4.77 -9.41 -9.22
N GLU A 122 -6.09 -9.54 -9.13
CA GLU A 122 -6.76 -10.63 -8.39
C GLU A 122 -6.76 -11.93 -9.18
N ALA A 123 -6.75 -11.84 -10.50
CA ALA A 123 -6.69 -12.98 -11.40
C ALA A 123 -5.82 -12.63 -12.60
N PHE A 124 -5.05 -13.61 -13.07
CA PHE A 124 -4.21 -13.47 -14.24
C PHE A 124 -4.39 -14.69 -15.14
N ARG A 125 -4.23 -14.53 -16.45
CA ARG A 125 -4.28 -15.65 -17.38
C ARG A 125 -3.03 -15.64 -18.23
N LEU A 126 -2.28 -16.75 -18.18
CA LEU A 126 -1.12 -16.96 -19.03
C LEU A 126 -1.53 -17.02 -20.50
N SER A 127 -0.64 -16.56 -21.38
CA SER A 127 -0.82 -16.73 -22.82
C SER A 127 -0.78 -18.22 -23.21
N SER A 128 -1.40 -18.59 -24.33
CA SER A 128 -1.45 -19.99 -24.77
C SER A 128 -0.05 -20.61 -24.95
N GLU A 129 0.96 -19.80 -25.28
CA GLU A 129 2.35 -20.21 -25.44
C GLU A 129 3.01 -20.53 -24.09
N GLU A 130 2.81 -19.66 -23.09
CA GLU A 130 3.29 -19.87 -21.72
C GLU A 130 2.60 -21.07 -21.06
N VAL A 131 1.31 -21.27 -21.33
CA VAL A 131 0.60 -22.48 -20.87
C VAL A 131 1.22 -23.72 -21.47
N ALA A 132 1.50 -23.74 -22.79
CA ALA A 132 2.14 -24.88 -23.43
C ALA A 132 3.56 -25.15 -22.87
N ALA A 133 4.33 -24.11 -22.57
CA ALA A 133 5.63 -24.20 -21.92
C ALA A 133 5.53 -24.72 -20.47
N ALA A 134 4.58 -24.23 -19.69
CA ALA A 134 4.35 -24.70 -18.32
C ALA A 134 3.84 -26.15 -18.28
N LYS A 135 3.01 -26.57 -19.26
CA LYS A 135 2.59 -27.98 -19.43
C LYS A 135 3.80 -28.86 -19.71
N SER A 136 4.69 -28.46 -20.62
CA SER A 136 5.85 -29.26 -21.01
C SER A 136 6.92 -29.36 -19.91
N GLN A 137 7.01 -28.35 -19.04
CA GLN A 137 7.87 -28.34 -17.87
C GLN A 137 7.23 -28.97 -16.61
N GLY A 138 5.95 -29.35 -16.66
CA GLY A 138 5.23 -29.92 -15.52
C GLY A 138 5.06 -28.95 -14.34
N THR A 139 5.12 -27.64 -14.59
CA THR A 139 5.05 -26.58 -13.57
C THR A 139 3.66 -26.01 -13.35
N LEU A 140 2.65 -26.53 -14.06
CA LEU A 140 1.24 -26.23 -13.81
C LEU A 140 0.81 -26.75 -12.45
N GLN A 141 -0.13 -26.05 -11.80
CA GLN A 141 -0.56 -26.29 -10.42
C GLN A 141 0.49 -25.94 -9.35
N ARG A 142 1.23 -24.84 -9.54
CA ARG A 142 2.13 -24.29 -8.52
C ARG A 142 1.58 -23.03 -7.88
N GLU A 143 2.01 -22.79 -6.65
CA GLU A 143 1.88 -21.48 -6.00
C GLU A 143 3.16 -20.67 -6.23
N GLU A 144 3.00 -19.39 -6.56
CA GLU A 144 4.12 -18.50 -6.82
C GLU A 144 3.92 -17.15 -6.13
N THR A 145 4.95 -16.67 -5.44
CA THR A 145 4.91 -15.36 -4.79
C THR A 145 5.23 -14.28 -5.82
N ILE A 146 4.23 -13.46 -6.15
CA ILE A 146 4.35 -12.39 -7.15
C ILE A 146 4.78 -11.08 -6.49
N ALA A 147 4.37 -10.85 -5.25
CA ALA A 147 4.80 -9.69 -4.51
C ALA A 147 4.96 -9.97 -3.02
N GLU A 148 5.88 -9.26 -2.38
CA GLU A 148 6.08 -9.29 -0.93
C GLU A 148 6.11 -7.87 -0.39
N THR A 149 5.39 -7.64 0.71
CA THR A 149 5.48 -6.41 1.49
C THR A 149 6.31 -6.69 2.73
N MET A 150 7.34 -5.88 2.94
CA MET A 150 8.27 -5.96 4.06
C MET A 150 8.35 -4.64 4.82
N THR A 151 8.82 -4.72 6.07
CA THR A 151 9.21 -3.55 6.85
C THR A 151 10.54 -2.99 6.35
N LYS A 152 10.97 -1.85 6.89
CA LYS A 152 12.28 -1.27 6.57
C LYS A 152 13.42 -2.18 7.02
N GLU A 153 13.19 -2.92 8.10
CA GLU A 153 14.12 -3.86 8.71
C GLU A 153 14.28 -5.15 7.88
N GLY A 154 13.43 -5.35 6.86
CA GLY A 154 13.43 -6.52 5.98
C GLY A 154 12.46 -7.62 6.39
N ASP A 155 11.68 -7.44 7.46
CA ASP A 155 10.70 -8.44 7.90
C ASP A 155 9.50 -8.47 6.95
N VAL A 156 9.23 -9.65 6.37
CA VAL A 156 8.07 -9.84 5.48
C VAL A 156 6.78 -9.82 6.30
N VAL A 157 5.93 -8.83 6.04
CA VAL A 157 4.63 -8.65 6.71
C VAL A 157 3.46 -9.20 5.90
N GLY A 158 3.64 -9.41 4.60
CA GLY A 158 2.64 -10.01 3.74
C GLY A 158 3.18 -10.44 2.39
N ARG A 159 2.49 -11.39 1.76
CA ARG A 159 2.79 -11.94 0.44
C ARG A 159 1.53 -11.97 -0.42
N TRP A 160 1.70 -11.64 -1.69
CA TRP A 160 0.72 -11.82 -2.75
C TRP A 160 1.11 -13.04 -3.56
N ILE A 161 0.29 -14.09 -3.48
CA ILE A 161 0.60 -15.40 -4.04
C ILE A 161 -0.41 -15.69 -5.15
N VAL A 162 0.05 -16.11 -6.32
CA VAL A 162 -0.79 -16.63 -7.38
C VAL A 162 -0.84 -18.16 -7.29
N GLN A 163 -2.02 -18.72 -7.38
CA GLN A 163 -2.27 -20.15 -7.51
C GLN A 163 -2.69 -20.44 -8.94
N TRP A 164 -1.87 -21.17 -9.69
CA TRP A 164 -2.15 -21.51 -11.09
C TRP A 164 -3.00 -22.77 -11.21
N ASP A 165 -4.00 -22.76 -12.08
CA ASP A 165 -4.79 -23.94 -12.44
C ASP A 165 -4.19 -24.71 -13.64
N GLU A 166 -4.82 -25.83 -14.02
CA GLU A 166 -4.44 -26.66 -15.17
C GLU A 166 -4.63 -25.98 -16.54
N ASN A 167 -5.41 -24.91 -16.57
CA ASN A 167 -5.77 -24.15 -17.75
C ASN A 167 -4.94 -22.86 -17.92
N GLY A 168 -4.04 -22.57 -16.98
CA GLY A 168 -3.23 -21.36 -16.95
C GLY A 168 -3.94 -20.12 -16.39
N ALA A 169 -5.09 -20.29 -15.72
CA ALA A 169 -5.73 -19.26 -14.93
C ALA A 169 -5.11 -19.24 -13.52
N GLY A 170 -4.53 -18.10 -13.17
CA GLY A 170 -3.97 -17.82 -11.86
C GLY A 170 -4.97 -17.06 -11.01
N THR A 171 -5.29 -17.58 -9.83
CA THR A 171 -6.06 -16.84 -8.81
C THR A 171 -5.10 -16.33 -7.76
N CYS A 172 -5.11 -15.02 -7.53
CA CYS A 172 -4.22 -14.39 -6.56
C CYS A 172 -4.88 -14.33 -5.18
N LYS A 173 -4.05 -14.51 -4.15
CA LYS A 173 -4.47 -14.51 -2.75
C LYS A 173 -3.51 -13.69 -1.89
N GLU A 174 -4.10 -12.97 -0.95
CA GLU A 174 -3.35 -12.27 0.10
C GLU A 174 -3.03 -13.20 1.27
N VAL A 175 -1.78 -13.18 1.70
CA VAL A 175 -1.32 -13.79 2.96
C VAL A 175 -0.67 -12.70 3.81
N GLY A 176 -1.20 -12.45 5.02
CA GLY A 176 -0.67 -11.43 5.93
C GLY A 176 -1.20 -10.03 5.63
N LYS A 177 -0.31 -9.03 5.62
CA LYS A 177 -0.64 -7.61 5.33
C LYS A 177 0.11 -7.14 4.09
N VAL A 178 -0.58 -7.11 2.95
CA VAL A 178 0.00 -6.72 1.66
C VAL A 178 -0.46 -5.33 1.25
N ALA A 179 0.44 -4.58 0.63
CA ALA A 179 0.05 -3.39 -0.13
C ALA A 179 -0.49 -3.82 -1.50
N ARG A 180 -1.80 -3.77 -1.70
CA ARG A 180 -2.43 -4.11 -2.98
C ARG A 180 -2.49 -2.94 -3.97
N TYR A 181 -2.64 -1.71 -3.46
CA TYR A 181 -2.90 -0.52 -4.27
C TYR A 181 -1.73 0.45 -4.19
N PHE A 182 -1.35 1.01 -5.33
CA PHE A 182 -0.21 1.90 -5.46
C PHE A 182 -0.60 3.13 -6.25
N ASN A 183 -0.28 4.30 -5.71
CA ASN A 183 -0.41 5.59 -6.37
C ASN A 183 1.00 6.07 -6.72
N VAL A 184 1.29 5.98 -8.02
CA VAL A 184 2.56 6.33 -8.60
C VAL A 184 2.36 7.55 -9.47
N HIS A 185 3.11 8.61 -9.17
CA HIS A 185 3.21 9.77 -10.03
C HIS A 185 4.04 9.44 -11.27
N GLN A 186 3.61 9.95 -12.42
CA GLN A 186 4.28 9.73 -13.71
C GLN A 186 5.76 10.14 -13.68
N ASP A 187 6.10 11.21 -12.95
CA ASP A 187 7.48 11.70 -12.81
C ASP A 187 8.42 10.73 -12.08
N MET A 188 7.90 9.71 -11.38
CA MET A 188 8.71 8.68 -10.72
C MET A 188 9.04 7.51 -11.66
N LEU A 189 8.47 7.48 -12.86
CA LEU A 189 8.70 6.45 -13.84
C LEU A 189 9.70 6.96 -14.87
N ASP A 190 10.95 6.54 -14.73
CA ASP A 190 11.98 6.84 -15.73
C ASP A 190 11.70 6.13 -17.07
N ARG A 191 10.81 5.12 -17.07
CA ARG A 191 10.42 4.29 -18.23
C ARG A 191 8.96 3.85 -18.10
N PRO A 192 8.22 3.68 -19.22
CA PRO A 192 6.87 3.14 -19.19
C PRO A 192 6.88 1.69 -18.67
N ILE A 193 5.82 1.34 -17.93
CA ILE A 193 5.53 -0.05 -17.58
C ILE A 193 4.62 -0.57 -18.70
N ARG A 194 5.17 -1.40 -19.60
CA ARG A 194 4.65 -1.88 -20.90
C ARG A 194 5.12 -1.10 -22.13
#